data_AF-A0A1F8GF56-F1
#
_entry.id   AF-A0A1F8GF56-F1
#
_cell.length_a   1.000
_cell.length_b   1.000
_cell.length_c   1.000
_cell.angle_alpha   90.00
_cell.angle_beta   90.00
_cell.angle_gamma   90.00
#
_symmetry.space_group_name_H-M   'P 1'
#
loop_
_entity.id
_entity.type
_entity.pdbx_description
1 polymer ?
#
loop_
_entity_poly.entity_id
_entity_poly.type
_entity_poly.pdbx_seq_one_letter_code
_entity_poly.pdbx_strand_id
1 'polypeptide(L)'
;MVEVKRKPNESTGSLLRRFNRFVQQSGVLLKAKSDQFHQKKPTERKEKMSAIMGTHLAELRKRLTKLGKYDEETFEEEKRKMKQKLGL
;
A
#
# COMPACT_ATOMS: atom_id res chain seq x y z
N MET A 1 -13.89 -14.51 8.41
CA MET A 1 -15.31 -14.16 8.24
C MET A 1 -15.54 -12.85 8.96
N VAL A 2 -16.02 -11.83 8.26
CA VAL A 2 -16.19 -10.46 8.77
C VAL A 2 -17.67 -10.31 9.10
N GLU A 3 -18.06 -10.53 10.35
CA GLU A 3 -19.45 -10.36 10.78
C GLU A 3 -19.60 -9.19 11.75
N VAL A 4 -20.73 -8.49 11.67
CA VAL A 4 -21.08 -7.43 12.61
C VAL A 4 -22.51 -7.64 13.06
N LYS A 5 -22.70 -7.84 14.37
CA LYS A 5 -24.03 -7.91 14.99
C LYS A 5 -24.52 -6.52 15.38
N ARG A 6 -25.84 -6.33 15.29
CA ARG A 6 -26.51 -5.09 15.69
C ARG A 6 -26.46 -4.92 17.21
N LYS A 7 -26.10 -3.74 17.66
CA LYS A 7 -26.14 -3.38 19.09
C LYS A 7 -27.54 -2.88 19.49
N PRO A 8 -27.93 -3.01 20.77
CA PRO A 8 -29.16 -2.38 21.25
C PRO A 8 -29.12 -0.87 21.02
N ASN A 9 -30.23 -0.28 20.60
CA ASN A 9 -30.39 1.15 20.25
C ASN A 9 -29.52 1.65 19.07
N GLU A 10 -29.01 0.76 18.22
CA GLU A 10 -28.27 1.14 17.03
C GLU A 10 -29.19 1.37 15.83
N SER A 11 -28.99 2.47 15.09
CA SER A 11 -29.64 2.68 13.79
C SER A 11 -29.04 1.78 12.71
N THR A 12 -29.85 1.40 11.72
CA THR A 12 -29.40 0.59 10.58
C THR A 12 -28.23 1.23 9.83
N GLY A 13 -28.23 2.56 9.70
CA GLY A 13 -27.13 3.31 9.08
C GLY A 13 -25.80 3.22 9.85
N SER A 14 -25.85 3.26 11.19
CA SER A 14 -24.65 3.12 12.03
C SER A 14 -24.05 1.71 11.89
N LEU A 15 -24.90 0.69 11.85
CA LEU A 15 -24.50 -0.70 11.62
C LEU A 15 -23.75 -0.86 10.28
N LEU A 16 -24.30 -0.32 9.19
CA LEU A 16 -23.67 -0.38 7.87
C LEU A 16 -22.32 0.34 7.83
N ARG A 17 -22.18 1.49 8.52
CA ARG A 17 -20.89 2.20 8.62
C ARG A 17 -19.85 1.37 9.35
N ARG A 18 -20.21 0.72 10.46
CA ARG A 18 -19.32 -0.19 11.19
C ARG A 18 -18.91 -1.37 10.33
N PHE A 19 -19.86 -1.98 9.63
CA PHE A 19 -19.58 -3.07 8.70
C PHE A 19 -18.59 -2.65 7.62
N ASN A 20 -18.82 -1.51 6.95
CA ASN A 20 -17.91 -0.99 5.94
C ASN A 20 -16.51 -0.73 6.49
N ARG A 21 -16.39 -0.12 7.67
CA ARG A 21 -15.09 0.11 8.31
C ARG A 21 -14.39 -1.21 8.65
N PHE A 22 -15.13 -2.19 9.14
CA PHE A 22 -14.60 -3.50 9.49
C PHE A 22 -14.15 -4.29 8.25
N VAL A 23 -14.92 -4.24 7.16
CA VAL A 23 -14.52 -4.81 5.86
C VAL A 23 -13.24 -4.16 5.34
N GLN A 24 -13.15 -2.82 5.36
CA GLN A 24 -11.95 -2.10 4.96
C GLN A 24 -10.72 -2.48 5.80
N GLN A 25 -10.87 -2.50 7.14
CA GLN A 25 -9.78 -2.82 8.05
C GLN A 25 -9.37 -4.29 7.96
N SER A 26 -10.32 -5.20 7.73
CA SER A 26 -10.03 -6.62 7.57
C SER A 26 -9.23 -6.93 6.30
N GLY A 27 -9.21 -6.02 5.32
CA GLY A 27 -8.51 -6.22 4.05
C GLY A 27 -9.05 -7.38 3.20
N VAL A 28 -10.20 -7.98 3.57
CA VAL A 28 -10.75 -9.17 2.89
C VAL A 28 -10.94 -8.93 1.39
N LEU A 29 -11.38 -7.73 1.00
CA LEU A 29 -11.54 -7.36 -0.40
C LEU A 29 -10.21 -7.24 -1.14
N LEU A 30 -9.19 -6.68 -0.49
CA LEU A 30 -7.85 -6.55 -1.08
C LEU A 30 -7.23 -7.94 -1.28
N LYS A 31 -7.37 -8.82 -0.30
CA LYS A 31 -6.93 -10.21 -0.39
C LYS A 31 -7.65 -10.97 -1.49
N ALA A 32 -8.98 -10.87 -1.55
CA ALA A 32 -9.76 -11.52 -2.61
C ALA A 32 -9.33 -11.04 -4.00
N LYS A 33 -9.05 -9.74 -4.17
CA LYS A 33 -8.53 -9.19 -5.43
C LYS A 33 -7.11 -9.64 -5.75
N SER A 34 -6.22 -9.72 -4.76
CA SER A 34 -4.85 -10.20 -4.98
C SER A 34 -4.80 -11.68 -5.36
N ASP A 35 -5.69 -12.46 -4.76
CA ASP A 35 -5.76 -13.92 -4.91
C ASP A 35 -6.59 -14.33 -6.14
N GLN A 36 -7.25 -13.37 -6.82
CA GLN A 36 -8.08 -13.61 -8.01
C GLN A 36 -7.29 -14.30 -9.14
N PHE A 37 -5.99 -14.02 -9.26
CA PHE A 37 -5.13 -14.57 -10.30
C PHE A 37 -3.87 -15.19 -9.71
N HIS A 38 -3.40 -16.28 -10.33
CA HIS A 38 -2.16 -16.92 -9.91
C HIS A 38 -0.96 -16.00 -10.17
N GLN A 39 -0.19 -15.72 -9.11
CA GLN A 39 1.06 -14.99 -9.20
C GLN A 39 2.22 -15.97 -9.05
N LYS A 40 3.12 -16.02 -10.04
CA LYS A 40 4.34 -16.82 -9.97
C LYS A 40 5.24 -16.28 -8.86
N LYS A 41 5.87 -17.19 -8.09
CA LYS A 41 6.89 -16.81 -7.10
C LYS A 41 8.01 -15.99 -7.77
N PRO A 42 8.42 -14.85 -7.19
CA PRO A 42 9.52 -14.07 -7.73
C PRO A 42 10.82 -14.88 -7.68
N THR A 43 11.76 -14.57 -8.58
CA THR A 43 13.11 -15.13 -8.52
C THR A 43 13.93 -14.38 -7.48
N GLU A 44 14.97 -15.02 -6.93
CA GLU A 44 15.87 -14.41 -5.93
C GLU A 44 16.42 -13.05 -6.40
N ARG A 45 16.77 -12.93 -7.70
CA ARG A 45 17.20 -11.65 -8.29
C ARG A 45 16.10 -10.58 -8.18
N LYS A 46 14.84 -10.90 -8.47
CA LYS A 46 13.73 -9.95 -8.39
C LYS A 46 13.46 -9.53 -6.95
N GLU A 47 13.55 -10.46 -6.00
CA GLU A 47 13.41 -10.15 -4.57
C GLU A 47 14.51 -9.19 -4.10
N LYS A 48 15.78 -9.49 -4.44
CA LYS A 48 16.93 -8.62 -4.12
C LYS A 48 16.79 -7.22 -4.72
N MET A 49 16.42 -7.12 -6.01
CA MET A 49 16.22 -5.83 -6.67
C MET A 49 15.06 -5.04 -6.05
N SER A 50 13.97 -5.71 -5.66
CA SER A 50 12.85 -5.07 -4.97
C SER A 50 13.27 -4.52 -3.60
N ALA A 51 14.06 -5.27 -2.83
CA ALA A 51 14.58 -4.83 -1.54
C ALA A 51 15.50 -3.60 -1.68
N ILE A 52 16.44 -3.64 -2.63
CA ILE A 52 17.34 -2.50 -2.92
C ILE A 52 16.56 -1.27 -3.38
N MET A 53 15.55 -1.45 -4.23
CA MET A 53 14.67 -0.34 -4.63
C MET A 53 13.93 0.24 -3.41
N GLY A 54 13.45 -0.61 -2.51
CA GLY A 54 12.78 -0.20 -1.27
C GLY A 54 13.65 0.67 -0.38
N THR A 55 14.94 0.31 -0.21
CA THR A 55 15.87 1.11 0.60
C THR A 55 16.10 2.49 -0.01
N HIS A 56 16.32 2.57 -1.32
CA HIS A 56 16.50 3.85 -2.02
C HIS A 56 15.25 4.73 -1.98
N LEU A 57 14.06 4.15 -2.12
CA LEU A 57 12.80 4.90 -2.01
C LEU A 57 12.58 5.46 -0.60
N ALA A 58 12.92 4.69 0.43
CA ALA A 58 12.83 5.15 1.82
C ALA A 58 13.80 6.31 2.10
N GLU A 59 15.03 6.23 1.57
CA GLU A 59 16.01 7.32 1.66
C GLU A 59 15.56 8.57 0.90
N LEU A 60 15.04 8.40 -0.32
CA LEU A 60 14.51 9.50 -1.13
C LEU A 60 13.36 10.22 -0.40
N ARG A 61 12.41 9.46 0.15
CA ARG A 61 11.31 10.02 0.95
C ARG A 61 11.84 10.81 2.14
N LYS A 62 12.75 10.23 2.93
CA LYS A 62 13.38 10.92 4.08
C LYS A 62 14.08 12.21 3.65
N ARG A 63 14.80 12.21 2.53
CA ARG A 63 15.49 13.39 1.99
C ARG A 63 14.50 14.48 1.60
N LEU A 64 13.47 14.15 0.83
CA LEU A 64 12.47 15.13 0.38
C LEU A 64 11.67 15.72 1.54
N THR A 65 11.29 14.89 2.53
CA THR A 65 10.65 15.35 3.75
C THR A 65 11.55 16.31 4.53
N LYS A 66 12.84 16.00 4.70
CA LYS A 66 13.80 16.90 5.38
C LYS A 66 13.99 18.23 4.64
N LEU A 67 13.90 18.22 3.31
CA LEU A 67 14.00 19.42 2.48
C LEU A 67 12.71 20.24 2.41
N GLY A 68 11.60 19.74 2.98
CA GLY A 68 10.28 20.37 2.86
C GLY A 68 9.69 20.34 1.45
N LYS A 69 10.24 19.51 0.55
CA LYS A 69 9.83 19.39 -0.87
C LYS A 69 9.10 18.08 -1.16
N TYR A 70 8.46 17.51 -0.14
CA TYR A 70 7.72 16.28 -0.31
C TYR A 70 6.32 16.61 -0.84
N ASP A 71 6.18 16.44 -2.15
CA ASP A 71 4.89 16.32 -2.83
C ASP A 71 4.90 15.07 -3.73
N GLU A 72 3.73 14.64 -4.16
CA GLU A 72 3.56 13.37 -4.88
C GLU A 72 4.17 13.43 -6.29
N GLU A 73 4.18 14.59 -6.94
CA GLU A 73 4.76 14.81 -8.26
C GLU A 73 6.30 14.81 -8.19
N THR A 74 6.87 15.60 -7.29
CA THR A 74 8.31 15.70 -7.01
C THR A 74 8.88 14.35 -6.58
N PHE A 75 8.14 13.56 -5.79
CA PHE A 75 8.58 12.22 -5.41
C PHE A 75 8.67 11.28 -6.62
N GLU A 76 7.67 11.28 -7.50
CA GLU A 76 7.69 10.44 -8.70
C GLU A 76 8.75 10.87 -9.72
N GLU A 77 8.98 12.18 -9.88
CA GLU A 77 10.07 12.71 -10.71
C GLU A 77 11.44 12.27 -10.21
N GLU A 78 11.73 12.47 -8.92
CA GLU A 78 13.02 12.10 -8.33
C GLU A 78 13.22 10.59 -8.32
N LYS A 79 12.16 9.81 -8.12
CA LYS A 79 12.17 8.36 -8.26
C LYS A 79 12.51 7.93 -9.69
N ARG A 80 11.96 8.61 -10.72
CA ARG A 80 12.29 8.33 -12.12
C ARG A 80 13.76 8.62 -12.42
N LYS A 81 14.28 9.76 -11.97
CA LYS A 81 15.70 10.14 -12.11
C LYS A 81 16.61 9.13 -11.40
N MET A 82 16.24 8.71 -10.19
CA MET A 82 16.99 7.73 -9.40
C MET A 82 17.06 6.36 -10.11
N LYS A 83 15.94 5.87 -10.66
CA LYS A 83 15.93 4.63 -11.46
C LYS A 83 16.85 4.72 -12.68
N GLN A 84 16.76 5.81 -13.44
CA GLN A 84 17.63 6.05 -14.60
C GLN A 84 19.11 6.05 -14.22
N LYS A 85 19.46 6.65 -13.07
CA LYS A 85 20.85 6.71 -12.58
C LYS A 85 21.40 5.34 -12.14
N LEU A 86 20.56 4.50 -11.53
CA LEU A 86 20.96 3.16 -11.06
C LEU A 86 20.95 2.10 -12.17
N GLY A 87 20.48 2.44 -13.38
CA GLY A 87 20.35 1.47 -14.48
C GLY A 87 19.37 0.33 -14.16
N LEU A 88 18.38 0.60 -13.30
CA LEU A 88 17.36 -0.33 -12.82
C LEU A 88 16.01 -0.14 -13.52
#